data_AF-A0A2S6GCI3-F1
#
_entry.id   AF-A0A2S6GCI3-F1
#
_cell.length_a   1.000
_cell.length_b   1.000
_cell.length_c   1.000
_cell.angle_alpha   90.00
_cell.angle_beta   90.00
_cell.angle_gamma   90.00
#
_symmetry.space_group_name_H-M   'P 1'
#
loop_
_entity.id
_entity.type
_entity.pdbx_description
1 polymer ?
#
loop_
_entity_poly.entity_id
_entity_poly.type
_entity_poly.pdbx_seq_one_letter_code
_entity_poly.pdbx_strand_id
1 'polypeptide(L)'
;MRLLRIVRHPLILLTAAVCAVVVPLHGSPALPVAALGELTGLLAGLLALQLGLLAGALITGARVHQVVIGVGTRVVDWTTPRRVVVLRALPLLLSVSVGPGKSPARLRMWGAALSSAVLGVAATATAVVLACTARNGFGTAVAVGCAATVGYALVPRKTAGSTSTGWLLLHLLRLTGVRARQLDAAPLVTSTVDAIQDGDIEHAVDLAARIADEYPTLRTATAARVLVLQAQGRYAEALLLAMTLAGDHEQTPQEAAVAFAALAGLAYATVEAGQLEPELGLGTAAQALENAETLGYPTHKLNGSRALRELLLGNADKAVTLARLSADSSDDRLGRADDLATLARAHMAAGNNPAARAALREAEAIVPWWPRVAVTRSRLDLA
;
A
#
# COMPACT_ATOMS: atom_id res chain seq x y z
N MET A 1 25.38 1.22 17.80
CA MET A 1 24.56 1.30 16.57
C MET A 1 23.08 1.68 16.78
N ARG A 2 22.41 1.35 17.89
CA ARG A 2 20.98 1.72 18.14
C ARG A 2 20.75 3.24 18.37
N LEU A 3 21.66 3.93 19.06
CA LEU A 3 21.58 5.40 19.29
C LEU A 3 21.61 6.22 18.00
N LEU A 4 22.42 5.82 17.01
CA LEU A 4 22.49 6.46 15.69
C LEU A 4 21.21 6.29 14.84
N ARG A 5 20.38 5.28 15.12
CA ARG A 5 19.06 5.13 14.49
C ARG A 5 18.01 6.04 15.13
N ILE A 6 18.08 6.26 16.44
CA ILE A 6 17.16 7.15 17.16
C ILE A 6 17.35 8.60 16.70
N VAL A 7 18.61 9.07 16.58
CA VAL A 7 18.92 10.44 16.07
C VAL A 7 18.49 10.64 14.61
N ARG A 8 18.30 9.55 13.84
CA ARG A 8 17.83 9.60 12.44
C ARG A 8 16.31 9.57 12.30
N HIS A 9 15.55 9.49 13.39
CA HIS A 9 14.10 9.56 13.27
C HIS A 9 13.71 10.96 12.79
N PRO A 10 13.01 11.12 11.65
CA PRO A 10 12.75 12.42 11.04
C PRO A 10 12.00 13.38 11.98
N LEU A 11 11.19 12.83 12.90
CA LEU A 11 10.50 13.61 13.93
C LEU A 11 11.46 14.22 14.96
N ILE A 12 12.56 13.54 15.33
CA ILE A 12 13.51 14.08 16.31
C ILE A 12 14.29 15.25 15.70
N LEU A 13 14.67 15.15 14.42
CA LEU A 13 15.30 16.25 13.69
C LEU A 13 14.34 17.44 13.52
N LEU A 14 13.06 17.15 13.28
CA LEU A 14 12.02 18.17 13.18
C LEU A 14 11.84 18.93 14.51
N THR A 15 11.66 18.21 15.61
CA THR A 15 11.49 18.81 16.94
C THR A 15 12.74 19.59 17.36
N ALA A 16 13.94 19.09 17.02
CA ALA A 16 15.18 19.84 17.23
C ALA A 16 15.21 21.15 16.43
N ALA A 17 14.76 21.14 15.17
CA ALA A 17 14.67 22.35 14.35
C ALA A 17 13.65 23.36 14.91
N VAL A 18 12.50 22.88 15.40
CA VAL A 18 11.50 23.74 16.06
C VAL A 18 12.08 24.37 17.33
N CYS A 19 12.74 23.60 18.19
CA CYS A 19 13.43 24.12 19.37
C CYS A 19 14.47 25.18 18.99
N ALA A 20 15.29 24.92 17.95
CA ALA A 20 16.33 25.84 17.50
C ALA A 20 15.79 27.18 16.97
N VAL A 21 14.56 27.20 16.43
CA VAL A 21 13.91 28.43 15.93
C VAL A 21 13.09 29.13 17.02
N VAL A 22 12.34 28.39 17.83
CA VAL A 22 11.42 28.96 18.81
C VAL A 22 12.14 29.49 20.05
N VAL A 23 13.16 28.80 20.56
CA VAL A 23 13.87 29.22 21.79
C VAL A 23 14.50 30.61 21.64
N PRO A 24 15.22 30.94 20.54
CA PRO A 24 15.78 32.28 20.36
C PRO A 24 14.73 33.39 20.15
N LEU A 25 13.58 33.07 19.55
CA LEU A 25 12.56 34.06 19.18
C LEU A 25 11.54 34.33 20.29
N HIS A 26 11.21 33.31 21.08
CA HIS A 26 10.08 33.33 22.03
C HIS A 26 10.43 32.83 23.44
N GLY A 27 11.65 32.33 23.65
CA GLY A 27 12.10 31.79 24.92
C GLY A 27 11.63 30.35 25.20
N SER A 28 12.22 29.73 26.22
CA SER A 28 11.92 28.34 26.63
C SER A 28 10.49 28.09 27.15
N PRO A 29 9.77 29.03 27.79
CA PRO A 29 8.40 28.78 28.25
C PRO A 29 7.41 28.49 27.11
N ALA A 30 7.74 28.91 25.88
CA ALA A 30 6.89 28.70 24.71
C ALA A 30 6.97 27.26 24.15
N LEU A 31 7.89 26.41 24.63
CA LEU A 31 8.15 25.09 24.08
C LEU A 31 6.93 24.13 24.07
N PRO A 32 6.10 24.03 25.14
CA PRO A 32 4.94 23.14 25.12
C PRO A 32 3.93 23.54 24.04
N VAL A 33 3.69 24.85 23.90
CA VAL A 33 2.79 25.40 22.89
C VAL A 33 3.38 25.25 21.48
N ALA A 34 4.70 25.42 21.36
CA ALA A 34 5.40 25.19 20.10
C ALA A 34 5.34 23.72 19.66
N ALA A 35 5.41 22.75 20.57
CA ALA A 35 5.25 21.33 20.20
C ALA A 35 3.84 21.04 19.62
N LEU A 36 2.80 21.66 20.18
CA LEU A 36 1.44 21.58 19.60
C LEU A 36 1.38 22.27 18.23
N GLY A 37 2.07 23.41 18.08
CA GLY A 37 2.21 24.11 16.80
C GLY A 37 2.90 23.26 15.75
N GLU A 38 4.02 22.62 16.08
CA GLU A 38 4.77 21.70 15.22
C GLU A 38 3.87 20.57 14.71
N LEU A 39 3.17 19.89 15.62
CA LEU A 39 2.24 18.82 15.27
C LEU A 39 1.13 19.32 14.34
N THR A 40 0.55 20.47 14.66
CA THR A 40 -0.51 21.08 13.85
C THR A 40 0.00 21.44 12.45
N GLY A 41 1.20 22.02 12.35
CA GLY A 41 1.85 22.35 11.08
C GLY A 41 2.17 21.11 10.24
N LEU A 42 2.66 20.04 10.87
CA LEU A 42 2.90 18.76 10.22
C LEU A 42 1.61 18.18 9.63
N LEU A 43 0.55 18.11 10.44
CA LEU A 43 -0.75 17.58 10.01
C LEU A 43 -1.36 18.44 8.89
N ALA A 44 -1.31 19.76 9.01
CA ALA A 44 -1.79 20.69 7.99
C ALA A 44 -1.02 20.54 6.68
N GLY A 45 0.31 20.41 6.74
CA GLY A 45 1.15 20.18 5.56
C GLY A 45 0.83 18.85 4.86
N LEU A 46 0.70 17.76 5.61
CA LEU A 46 0.28 16.47 5.07
C LEU A 46 -1.11 16.54 4.42
N LEU A 47 -2.08 17.17 5.12
CA LEU A 47 -3.43 17.33 4.62
C LEU A 47 -3.46 18.14 3.31
N ALA A 48 -2.73 19.25 3.25
CA ALA A 48 -2.62 20.09 2.06
C ALA A 48 -2.04 19.31 0.87
N LEU A 49 -0.98 18.53 1.07
CA LEU A 49 -0.41 17.69 0.01
C LEU A 49 -1.42 16.66 -0.51
N GLN A 50 -2.18 16.02 0.38
CA GLN A 50 -3.10 14.94 0.04
C GLN A 50 -4.38 15.46 -0.61
N LEU A 51 -4.91 16.60 -0.15
CA LEU A 51 -6.00 17.31 -0.81
C LEU A 51 -5.59 17.81 -2.19
N GLY A 52 -4.36 18.33 -2.32
CA GLY A 52 -3.85 18.79 -3.61
C GLY A 52 -3.65 17.63 -4.59
N LEU A 53 -3.20 16.47 -4.10
CA LEU A 53 -3.10 15.24 -4.90
C LEU A 53 -4.48 14.75 -5.36
N LEU A 54 -5.47 14.75 -4.45
CA LEU A 54 -6.85 14.36 -4.75
C LEU A 54 -7.49 15.31 -5.78
N ALA A 55 -7.44 16.62 -5.53
CA ALA A 55 -7.98 17.64 -6.44
C ALA A 55 -7.29 17.56 -7.81
N GLY A 56 -5.97 17.45 -7.82
CA GLY A 56 -5.20 17.29 -9.05
C GLY A 56 -5.57 16.03 -9.81
N ALA A 57 -5.75 14.89 -9.13
CA ALA A 57 -6.17 13.65 -9.78
C ALA A 57 -7.58 13.75 -10.39
N LEU A 58 -8.50 14.45 -9.73
CA LEU A 58 -9.84 14.72 -10.26
C LEU A 58 -9.78 15.62 -11.52
N ILE A 59 -8.96 16.67 -11.49
CA ILE A 59 -8.80 17.62 -12.61
C ILE A 59 -8.12 16.96 -13.81
N THR A 60 -7.03 16.22 -13.58
CA THR A 60 -6.24 15.60 -14.66
C THR A 60 -6.79 14.26 -15.11
N GLY A 61 -7.83 13.75 -14.43
CA GLY A 61 -8.37 12.41 -14.66
C GLY A 61 -7.35 11.31 -14.38
N ALA A 62 -6.44 11.51 -13.43
CA ALA A 62 -5.63 10.44 -12.85
C ALA A 62 -6.51 9.58 -11.94
N ARG A 63 -6.18 8.29 -11.84
CA ARG A 63 -7.04 7.37 -11.09
C ARG A 63 -6.74 7.42 -9.60
N VAL A 64 -7.74 7.79 -8.82
CA VAL A 64 -7.73 7.63 -7.35
C VAL A 64 -8.29 6.25 -7.01
N HIS A 65 -7.40 5.34 -6.61
CA HIS A 65 -7.78 3.97 -6.26
C HIS A 65 -7.98 3.78 -4.75
N GLN A 66 -7.43 4.67 -3.93
CA GLN A 66 -7.55 4.55 -2.48
C GLN A 66 -7.61 5.92 -1.80
N VAL A 67 -8.51 6.05 -0.83
CA VAL A 67 -8.58 7.18 0.10
C VAL A 67 -8.72 6.62 1.51
N VAL A 68 -7.77 6.90 2.40
CA VAL A 68 -7.81 6.49 3.81
C VAL A 68 -7.92 7.75 4.67
N ILE A 69 -8.95 7.79 5.49
CA ILE A 69 -9.22 8.87 6.44
C ILE A 69 -8.97 8.31 7.83
N GLY A 70 -7.82 8.67 8.39
CA GLY A 70 -7.45 8.43 9.77
C GLY A 70 -6.33 7.40 9.99
N VAL A 71 -6.15 7.05 11.26
CA VAL A 71 -5.16 6.09 11.77
C VAL A 71 -5.86 5.15 12.76
N GLY A 72 -5.33 3.92 12.87
CA GLY A 72 -5.83 2.91 13.80
C GLY A 72 -6.75 1.89 13.12
N THR A 73 -7.63 1.29 13.92
CA THR A 73 -8.56 0.26 13.47
C THR A 73 -9.54 0.80 12.43
N ARG A 74 -9.96 -0.08 11.53
CA ARG A 74 -10.98 0.23 10.51
C ARG A 74 -12.35 0.34 11.18
N VAL A 75 -13.09 1.39 10.86
CA VAL A 75 -14.45 1.64 11.39
C VAL A 75 -15.48 1.33 10.31
N VAL A 76 -15.29 1.92 9.13
CA VAL A 76 -16.16 1.71 7.96
C VAL A 76 -15.28 1.74 6.72
N ASP A 77 -15.63 0.93 5.72
CA ASP A 77 -15.10 1.07 4.38
C ASP A 77 -16.19 1.04 3.31
N TRP A 78 -15.95 1.83 2.27
CA TRP A 78 -16.74 1.84 1.05
C TRP A 78 -15.83 1.32 -0.05
N THR A 79 -16.03 0.05 -0.40
CA THR A 79 -15.26 -0.61 -1.44
C THR A 79 -16.07 -0.65 -2.73
N THR A 80 -15.46 -0.17 -3.80
CA THR A 80 -15.89 -0.43 -5.17
C THR A 80 -14.75 -1.14 -5.87
N PRO A 81 -15.00 -1.87 -6.96
CA PRO A 81 -13.95 -2.52 -7.74
C PRO A 81 -12.81 -1.59 -8.15
N ARG A 82 -13.10 -0.30 -8.33
CA ARG A 82 -12.14 0.67 -8.82
C ARG A 82 -11.54 1.59 -7.76
N ARG A 83 -12.15 1.66 -6.58
CA ARG A 83 -11.80 2.60 -5.50
C ARG A 83 -12.17 2.04 -4.14
N VAL A 84 -11.26 2.19 -3.18
CA VAL A 84 -11.48 1.90 -1.77
C VAL A 84 -11.43 3.19 -0.96
N VAL A 85 -12.46 3.47 -0.16
CA VAL A 85 -12.46 4.56 0.82
C VAL A 85 -12.56 3.96 2.21
N VAL A 86 -11.57 4.21 3.08
CA VAL A 86 -11.51 3.64 4.43
C VAL A 86 -11.58 4.76 5.46
N LEU A 87 -12.49 4.64 6.43
CA LEU A 87 -12.53 5.45 7.63
C LEU A 87 -11.93 4.66 8.79
N ARG A 88 -10.93 5.24 9.46
CA ARG A 88 -10.25 4.67 10.63
C ARG A 88 -10.64 5.42 11.90
N ALA A 89 -10.40 4.78 13.06
CA ALA A 89 -10.86 5.25 14.37
C ALA A 89 -10.46 6.69 14.72
N LEU A 90 -9.26 7.12 14.31
CA LEU A 90 -8.76 8.47 14.56
C LEU A 90 -8.62 9.25 13.24
N PRO A 91 -9.59 10.10 12.85
CA PRO A 91 -9.60 10.80 11.55
C PRO A 91 -8.63 12.00 11.50
N LEU A 92 -7.36 11.77 11.83
CA LEU A 92 -6.32 12.80 11.92
C LEU A 92 -5.46 12.93 10.65
N LEU A 93 -5.43 11.90 9.81
CA LEU A 93 -4.63 11.86 8.58
C LEU A 93 -5.51 11.57 7.38
N LEU A 94 -5.15 12.14 6.24
CA LEU A 94 -5.68 11.76 4.95
C LEU A 94 -4.55 11.11 4.16
N SER A 95 -4.80 9.96 3.55
CA SER A 95 -3.86 9.32 2.63
C SER A 95 -4.58 9.00 1.33
N VAL A 96 -4.06 9.50 0.22
CA VAL A 96 -4.63 9.32 -1.11
C VAL A 96 -3.62 8.61 -1.98
N SER A 97 -4.02 7.48 -2.56
CA SER A 97 -3.20 6.73 -3.50
C SER A 97 -3.71 6.96 -4.92
N VAL A 98 -2.83 7.51 -5.76
CA VAL A 98 -3.11 7.77 -7.18
C VAL A 98 -2.30 6.79 -8.03
N GLY A 99 -2.95 6.19 -9.01
CA GLY A 99 -2.36 5.22 -9.92
C GLY A 99 -2.48 5.65 -11.38
N PRO A 100 -1.83 4.91 -12.28
CA PRO A 100 -2.04 5.06 -13.71
C PRO A 100 -3.52 4.77 -14.04
N GLY A 101 -4.17 5.73 -14.67
CA GLY A 101 -5.55 5.58 -15.16
C GLY A 101 -5.55 5.40 -16.67
N LYS A 102 -6.32 6.25 -17.36
CA LYS A 102 -6.32 6.28 -18.83
C LYS A 102 -5.02 6.90 -19.37
N SER A 103 -4.67 6.55 -20.60
CA SER A 103 -3.59 7.20 -21.35
C SER A 103 -3.90 8.70 -21.59
N PRO A 104 -2.92 9.62 -21.55
CA PRO A 104 -1.51 9.42 -21.20
C PRO A 104 -1.28 9.41 -19.67
N ALA A 105 -0.95 8.25 -19.10
CA ALA A 105 -0.90 8.07 -17.64
C ALA A 105 0.14 8.97 -16.95
N ARG A 106 1.33 9.12 -17.56
CA ARG A 106 2.44 9.92 -17.01
C ARG A 106 2.07 11.38 -16.78
N LEU A 107 1.46 12.03 -17.78
CA LEU A 107 1.09 13.44 -17.70
C LEU A 107 0.00 13.67 -16.65
N ARG A 108 -0.97 12.76 -16.56
CA ARG A 108 -2.07 12.87 -15.59
C ARG A 108 -1.57 12.73 -14.16
N MET A 109 -0.73 11.73 -13.90
CA MET A 109 -0.10 11.53 -12.59
C MET A 109 0.84 12.69 -12.23
N TRP A 110 1.58 13.22 -13.20
CA TRP A 110 2.43 14.38 -13.00
C TRP A 110 1.60 15.62 -12.61
N GLY A 111 0.50 15.89 -13.29
CA GLY A 111 -0.36 17.04 -12.96
C GLY A 111 -1.06 16.88 -11.59
N ALA A 112 -1.36 15.66 -11.16
CA ALA A 112 -1.82 15.39 -9.80
C ALA A 112 -0.74 15.72 -8.75
N ALA A 113 0.51 15.32 -9.01
CA ALA A 113 1.65 15.67 -8.17
C ALA A 113 1.96 17.17 -8.16
N LEU A 114 1.76 17.87 -9.28
CA LEU A 114 1.91 19.32 -9.36
C LEU A 114 0.88 20.03 -8.49
N SER A 115 -0.38 19.62 -8.57
CA SER A 115 -1.45 20.18 -7.73
C SER A 115 -1.16 19.94 -6.24
N SER A 116 -0.66 18.76 -5.88
CA SER A 116 -0.17 18.44 -4.53
C SER A 116 0.92 19.40 -4.07
N ALA A 117 1.96 19.62 -4.89
CA ALA A 117 3.06 20.51 -4.56
C ALA A 117 2.63 21.98 -4.44
N VAL A 118 1.80 22.47 -5.36
CA VAL A 118 1.27 23.84 -5.34
C VAL A 118 0.48 24.08 -4.04
N LEU A 119 -0.42 23.16 -3.67
CA LEU A 119 -1.21 23.32 -2.45
C LEU A 119 -0.35 23.21 -1.18
N GLY A 120 0.65 22.32 -1.16
CA GLY A 120 1.60 22.23 -0.05
C GLY A 120 2.45 23.51 0.11
N VAL A 121 2.95 24.08 -0.98
CA VAL A 121 3.71 25.34 -0.96
C VAL A 121 2.81 26.51 -0.54
N ALA A 122 1.58 26.59 -1.05
CA ALA A 122 0.62 27.63 -0.66
C ALA A 122 0.26 27.55 0.83
N ALA A 123 0.04 26.34 1.37
CA ALA A 123 -0.20 26.13 2.80
C ALA A 123 1.00 26.56 3.65
N THR A 124 2.22 26.22 3.20
CA THR A 124 3.46 26.63 3.88
C THR A 124 3.62 28.15 3.87
N ALA A 125 3.41 28.81 2.72
CA ALA A 125 3.49 30.26 2.61
C ALA A 125 2.46 30.95 3.53
N THR A 126 1.23 30.43 3.56
CA THR A 126 0.17 30.92 4.45
C THR A 126 0.56 30.77 5.92
N ALA A 127 1.11 29.62 6.32
CA ALA A 127 1.58 29.38 7.67
C ALA A 127 2.72 30.35 8.07
N VAL A 128 3.66 30.62 7.16
CA VAL A 128 4.75 31.60 7.38
C VAL A 128 4.20 33.01 7.57
N VAL A 129 3.26 33.45 6.71
CA VAL A 129 2.62 34.78 6.84
C VAL A 129 1.87 34.90 8.17
N LEU A 130 1.14 33.86 8.57
CA LEU A 130 0.46 33.82 9.87
C LEU A 130 1.44 33.86 11.05
N ALA A 131 2.58 33.17 10.95
CA ALA A 131 3.63 33.21 11.96
C ALA A 131 4.22 34.62 12.12
N CYS A 132 4.48 35.31 11.01
CA CYS A 132 5.04 36.67 11.01
C CYS A 132 4.06 37.71 11.58
N THR A 133 2.75 37.51 11.40
CA THR A 133 1.71 38.44 11.88
C THR A 133 1.36 38.20 13.35
N ALA A 134 1.21 36.95 13.78
CA ALA A 134 0.82 36.61 15.15
C ALA A 134 1.97 36.72 16.17
N ARG A 135 3.23 36.60 15.72
CA ARG A 135 4.46 36.71 16.54
C ARG A 135 4.43 35.89 17.83
N ASN A 136 3.94 34.66 17.75
CA ASN A 136 3.91 33.74 18.89
C ASN A 136 4.61 32.41 18.57
N GLY A 137 5.05 31.69 19.62
CA GLY A 137 5.76 30.42 19.47
C GLY A 137 4.96 29.33 18.77
N PHE A 138 3.62 29.32 18.93
CA PHE A 138 2.73 28.40 18.23
C PHE A 138 2.83 28.58 16.72
N GLY A 139 2.59 29.79 16.20
CA GLY A 139 2.55 30.09 14.78
C GLY A 139 3.91 29.85 14.12
N THR A 140 5.00 30.24 14.79
CA THR A 140 6.36 29.93 14.32
C THR A 140 6.57 28.41 14.19
N ALA A 141 6.16 27.63 15.18
CA ALA A 141 6.29 26.17 15.13
C ALA A 141 5.38 25.52 14.07
N VAL A 142 4.16 26.03 13.86
CA VAL A 142 3.26 25.61 12.76
C VAL A 142 3.94 25.81 11.41
N ALA A 143 4.53 26.99 11.18
CA ALA A 143 5.22 27.29 9.94
C ALA A 143 6.41 26.36 9.69
N VAL A 144 7.24 26.12 10.72
CA VAL A 144 8.38 25.20 10.62
C VAL A 144 7.93 23.76 10.38
N GLY A 145 6.94 23.27 11.12
CA GLY A 145 6.38 21.92 10.96
C GLY A 145 5.79 21.69 9.58
N CYS A 146 5.02 22.66 9.06
CA CYS A 146 4.45 22.61 7.71
C CYS A 146 5.56 22.64 6.65
N ALA A 147 6.51 23.58 6.74
CA ALA A 147 7.60 23.73 5.79
C ALA A 147 8.48 22.47 5.70
N ALA A 148 8.82 21.88 6.85
CA ALA A 148 9.62 20.67 6.89
C ALA A 148 8.88 19.47 6.28
N THR A 149 7.58 19.33 6.55
CA THR A 149 6.72 18.27 6.01
C THR A 149 6.60 18.37 4.49
N VAL A 150 6.29 19.57 3.99
CA VAL A 150 6.16 19.83 2.55
C VAL A 150 7.52 19.68 1.86
N GLY A 151 8.59 20.23 2.45
CA GLY A 151 9.94 20.06 1.96
C GLY A 151 10.33 18.58 1.84
N TYR A 152 10.07 17.79 2.89
CA TYR A 152 10.34 16.35 2.89
C TYR A 152 9.56 15.58 1.81
N ALA A 153 8.31 15.96 1.53
CA ALA A 153 7.51 15.36 0.45
C ALA A 153 8.01 15.73 -0.96
N LEU A 154 8.63 16.90 -1.11
CA LEU A 154 9.23 17.38 -2.36
C LEU A 154 10.64 16.82 -2.62
N VAL A 155 11.28 16.18 -1.64
CA VAL A 155 12.53 15.43 -1.88
C VAL A 155 12.22 14.18 -2.71
N PRO A 156 12.84 13.99 -3.89
CA PRO A 156 12.60 12.83 -4.75
C PRO A 156 13.00 11.51 -4.10
N ARG A 157 12.01 10.68 -3.77
CA ARG A 157 12.21 9.37 -3.14
C ARG A 157 11.18 8.37 -3.65
N LYS A 158 11.63 7.15 -3.89
CA LYS A 158 10.80 6.02 -4.27
C LYS A 158 11.21 4.82 -3.42
N THR A 159 10.25 4.22 -2.74
CA THR A 159 10.41 3.03 -1.89
C THR A 159 9.41 1.96 -2.35
N ALA A 160 9.53 0.73 -1.84
CA ALA A 160 8.56 -0.32 -2.13
C ALA A 160 7.13 0.02 -1.65
N GLY A 161 7.00 0.91 -0.65
CA GLY A 161 5.71 1.27 -0.04
C GLY A 161 5.15 2.62 -0.45
N SER A 162 5.95 3.51 -1.05
CA SER A 162 5.53 4.88 -1.36
C SER A 162 6.41 5.55 -2.42
N THR A 163 5.81 6.49 -3.17
CA THR A 163 6.51 7.39 -4.08
C THR A 163 6.25 8.83 -3.64
N SER A 164 7.28 9.64 -3.49
CA SER A 164 7.14 11.03 -3.05
C SER A 164 6.64 11.94 -4.17
N THR A 165 5.95 13.03 -3.80
CA THR A 165 5.50 14.08 -4.74
C THR A 165 6.68 14.63 -5.55
N GLY A 166 7.84 14.84 -4.90
CA GLY A 166 9.06 15.27 -5.56
C GLY A 166 9.56 14.33 -6.64
N TRP A 167 9.43 13.01 -6.43
CA TRP A 167 9.83 12.02 -7.43
C TRP A 167 8.91 12.09 -8.64
N LEU A 168 7.59 12.17 -8.42
CA LEU A 168 6.61 12.30 -9.49
C LEU A 168 6.85 13.56 -10.32
N LEU A 169 7.22 14.68 -9.70
CA LEU A 169 7.47 15.93 -10.42
C LEU A 169 8.75 15.93 -11.23
N LEU A 170 9.86 15.46 -10.64
CA LEU A 170 11.19 15.63 -11.24
C LEU A 170 11.62 14.45 -12.11
N HIS A 171 11.11 13.25 -11.86
CA HIS A 171 11.59 12.03 -12.51
C HIS A 171 10.55 11.37 -13.43
N LEU A 172 9.24 11.47 -13.15
CA LEU A 172 8.22 10.71 -13.88
C LEU A 172 8.22 10.97 -15.40
N LEU A 173 8.30 12.24 -15.81
CA LEU A 173 8.33 12.61 -17.23
C LEU A 173 9.68 12.32 -17.90
N ARG A 174 10.74 12.16 -17.11
CA ARG A 174 12.09 11.81 -17.57
C ARG A 174 12.33 10.31 -17.66
N LEU A 175 11.34 9.48 -17.33
CA LEU A 175 11.47 8.04 -17.44
C LEU A 175 11.60 7.63 -18.91
N THR A 176 12.59 6.78 -19.18
CA THR A 176 12.86 6.18 -20.48
C THR A 176 12.99 4.65 -20.35
N GLY A 177 13.11 3.95 -21.47
CA GLY A 177 13.35 2.51 -21.52
C GLY A 177 12.20 1.68 -20.93
N VAL A 178 12.55 0.58 -20.25
CA VAL A 178 11.58 -0.40 -19.70
C VAL A 178 10.59 0.25 -18.73
N ARG A 179 11.03 1.19 -17.89
CA ARG A 179 10.15 1.86 -16.90
C ARG A 179 9.10 2.75 -17.56
N ALA A 180 9.45 3.42 -18.66
CA ALA A 180 8.48 4.18 -19.46
C ALA A 180 7.45 3.24 -20.09
N ARG A 181 7.93 2.15 -20.71
CA ARG A 181 7.05 1.12 -21.31
C ARG A 181 6.09 0.49 -20.29
N GLN A 182 6.54 0.25 -19.04
CA GLN A 182 5.67 -0.24 -17.96
C GLN A 182 4.52 0.73 -17.65
N LEU A 183 4.75 2.04 -17.72
CA LEU A 183 3.71 3.06 -17.51
C LEU A 183 2.81 3.24 -18.73
N ASP A 184 3.34 3.02 -19.93
CA ASP A 184 2.56 3.07 -21.16
C ASP A 184 1.62 1.84 -21.27
N ALA A 185 2.05 0.67 -20.79
CA ALA A 185 1.23 -0.55 -20.66
C ALA A 185 0.24 -0.52 -19.47
N ALA A 186 0.42 0.42 -18.54
CA ALA A 186 -0.34 0.46 -17.30
C ALA A 186 -1.86 0.57 -17.47
N PRO A 187 -2.44 1.28 -18.46
CA PRO A 187 -3.89 1.31 -18.66
C PRO A 187 -4.48 -0.07 -18.96
N LEU A 188 -3.79 -0.90 -19.74
CA LEU A 188 -4.22 -2.26 -20.06
C LEU A 188 -4.13 -3.16 -18.83
N VAL A 189 -3.00 -3.13 -18.13
CA VAL A 189 -2.80 -3.82 -16.84
C VAL A 189 -3.88 -3.44 -15.82
N THR A 190 -4.18 -2.15 -15.73
CA THR A 190 -5.18 -1.61 -14.80
C THR A 190 -6.59 -2.09 -15.16
N SER A 191 -6.90 -2.21 -16.45
CA SER A 191 -8.19 -2.74 -16.92
C SER A 191 -8.33 -4.22 -16.59
N THR A 192 -7.25 -5.01 -16.70
CA THR A 192 -7.23 -6.41 -16.27
C THR A 192 -7.47 -6.55 -14.77
N VAL A 193 -6.78 -5.76 -13.95
CA VAL A 193 -6.99 -5.76 -12.50
C VAL A 193 -8.42 -5.36 -12.16
N ASP A 194 -8.99 -4.35 -12.84
CA ASP A 194 -10.37 -3.93 -12.62
C ASP A 194 -11.37 -5.05 -12.94
N ALA A 195 -11.20 -5.77 -14.05
CA ALA A 195 -12.06 -6.90 -14.40
C ALA A 195 -12.04 -7.99 -13.30
N ILE A 196 -10.86 -8.30 -12.74
CA ILE A 196 -10.74 -9.24 -11.61
C ILE A 196 -11.44 -8.71 -10.36
N GLN A 197 -11.28 -7.42 -10.07
CA GLN A 197 -11.94 -6.74 -8.95
C GLN A 197 -13.47 -6.65 -9.16
N ASP A 198 -13.94 -6.64 -10.40
CA ASP A 198 -15.36 -6.68 -10.78
C ASP A 198 -15.93 -8.11 -10.72
N GLY A 199 -15.08 -9.13 -10.71
CA GLY A 199 -15.47 -10.55 -10.79
C GLY A 199 -15.70 -11.05 -12.21
N ASP A 200 -15.39 -10.23 -13.22
CA ASP A 200 -15.45 -10.57 -14.63
C ASP A 200 -14.16 -11.29 -15.06
N ILE A 201 -14.07 -12.57 -14.66
CA ILE A 201 -12.86 -13.37 -14.86
C ILE A 201 -12.63 -13.67 -16.35
N GLU A 202 -13.71 -13.85 -17.13
CA GLU A 202 -13.62 -14.08 -18.57
C GLU A 202 -12.99 -12.86 -19.27
N HIS A 203 -13.49 -11.66 -19.00
CA HIS A 203 -12.90 -10.45 -19.57
C HIS A 203 -11.46 -10.23 -19.10
N ALA A 204 -11.16 -10.54 -17.83
CA ALA A 204 -9.79 -10.45 -17.31
C ALA A 204 -8.82 -11.38 -18.06
N VAL A 205 -9.27 -12.58 -18.43
CA VAL A 205 -8.49 -13.55 -19.23
C VAL A 205 -8.21 -13.02 -20.62
N ASP A 206 -9.21 -12.47 -21.31
CA ASP A 206 -9.03 -11.86 -22.64
C ASP A 206 -8.03 -10.71 -22.60
N LEU A 207 -8.13 -9.84 -21.59
CA LEU A 207 -7.18 -8.75 -21.40
C LEU A 207 -5.78 -9.27 -21.07
N ALA A 208 -5.65 -10.32 -20.26
CA ALA A 208 -4.36 -10.92 -19.94
C ALA A 208 -3.71 -11.61 -21.14
N ALA A 209 -4.48 -12.20 -22.05
CA ALA A 209 -3.99 -12.72 -23.32
C ALA A 209 -3.41 -11.59 -24.18
N ARG A 210 -4.15 -10.49 -24.33
CA ARG A 210 -3.66 -9.28 -25.02
C ARG A 210 -2.40 -8.70 -24.39
N ILE A 211 -2.33 -8.66 -23.05
CA ILE A 211 -1.13 -8.24 -22.32
C ILE A 211 0.06 -9.15 -22.64
N ALA A 212 -0.16 -10.47 -22.74
CA ALA A 212 0.89 -11.42 -23.08
C ALA A 212 1.43 -11.20 -24.49
N ASP A 213 0.56 -10.86 -25.45
CA ASP A 213 0.92 -10.60 -26.84
C ASP A 213 1.63 -9.25 -27.01
N GLU A 214 1.07 -8.18 -26.44
CA GLU A 214 1.57 -6.80 -26.61
C GLU A 214 2.81 -6.52 -25.73
N TYR A 215 2.90 -7.14 -24.55
CA TYR A 215 3.90 -6.83 -23.51
C TYR A 215 4.46 -8.06 -22.78
N PRO A 216 4.99 -9.08 -23.50
CA PRO A 216 5.32 -10.40 -22.94
C PRO A 216 6.35 -10.37 -21.80
N THR A 217 7.29 -9.41 -21.84
CA THR A 217 8.43 -9.33 -20.92
C THR A 217 8.31 -8.22 -19.88
N LEU A 218 7.24 -7.41 -19.92
CA LEU A 218 7.09 -6.34 -18.94
C LEU A 218 6.64 -6.91 -17.59
N ARG A 219 7.37 -6.59 -16.54
CA ARG A 219 7.07 -7.05 -15.17
C ARG A 219 5.63 -6.78 -14.73
N THR A 220 5.10 -5.59 -14.99
CA THR A 220 3.72 -5.22 -14.62
C THR A 220 2.67 -6.01 -15.41
N ALA A 221 2.98 -6.34 -16.66
CA ALA A 221 2.18 -7.22 -17.50
C ALA A 221 2.17 -8.65 -16.95
N THR A 222 3.35 -9.19 -16.61
CA THR A 222 3.47 -10.51 -15.98
C THR A 222 2.74 -10.57 -14.65
N ALA A 223 2.84 -9.55 -13.80
CA ALA A 223 2.13 -9.48 -12.53
C ALA A 223 0.59 -9.51 -12.71
N ALA A 224 0.06 -8.82 -13.73
CA ALA A 224 -1.37 -8.86 -14.05
C ALA A 224 -1.82 -10.26 -14.47
N ARG A 225 -1.01 -10.95 -15.30
CA ARG A 225 -1.28 -12.33 -15.72
C ARG A 225 -1.22 -13.31 -14.54
N VAL A 226 -0.27 -13.13 -13.63
CA VAL A 226 -0.19 -13.89 -12.37
C VAL A 226 -1.46 -13.69 -11.53
N LEU A 227 -2.00 -12.48 -11.47
CA LEU A 227 -3.26 -12.21 -10.76
C LEU A 227 -4.46 -12.87 -11.41
N VAL A 228 -4.55 -12.89 -12.76
CA VAL A 228 -5.61 -13.62 -13.48
C VAL A 228 -5.54 -15.12 -13.19
N LEU A 229 -4.35 -15.72 -13.23
CA LEU A 229 -4.18 -17.14 -12.91
C LEU A 229 -4.61 -17.45 -11.47
N GLN A 230 -4.30 -16.58 -10.51
CA GLN A 230 -4.80 -16.70 -9.13
C GLN A 230 -6.32 -16.60 -9.06
N ALA A 231 -6.94 -15.66 -9.80
CA ALA A 231 -8.39 -15.52 -9.85
C ALA A 231 -9.09 -16.74 -10.45
N GLN A 232 -8.43 -17.47 -11.35
CA GLN A 232 -8.87 -18.77 -11.88
C GLN A 232 -8.59 -19.95 -10.93
N GLY A 233 -7.93 -19.72 -9.79
CA GLY A 233 -7.49 -20.78 -8.88
C GLY A 233 -6.32 -21.62 -9.38
N ARG A 234 -5.62 -21.18 -10.44
CA ARG A 234 -4.47 -21.86 -11.06
C ARG A 234 -3.15 -21.42 -10.41
N TYR A 235 -3.02 -21.70 -9.12
CA TYR A 235 -1.90 -21.23 -8.29
C TYR A 235 -0.54 -21.80 -8.69
N ALA A 236 -0.46 -23.06 -9.15
CA ALA A 236 0.81 -23.62 -9.61
C ALA A 236 1.36 -22.89 -10.84
N GLU A 237 0.50 -22.62 -11.82
CA GLU A 237 0.87 -21.87 -13.02
C GLU A 237 1.19 -20.40 -12.72
N ALA A 238 0.40 -19.79 -11.83
CA ALA A 238 0.69 -18.45 -11.32
C ALA A 238 2.07 -18.41 -10.64
N LEU A 239 2.41 -19.42 -9.85
CA LEU A 239 3.68 -19.51 -9.14
C LEU A 239 4.87 -19.61 -10.11
N LEU A 240 4.78 -20.49 -11.11
CA LEU A 240 5.82 -20.61 -12.15
C LEU A 240 6.05 -19.29 -12.87
N LEU A 241 4.98 -18.59 -13.22
CA LEU A 241 5.07 -17.27 -13.86
C LEU A 241 5.61 -16.19 -12.90
N ALA A 242 5.28 -16.24 -11.61
CA ALA A 242 5.81 -15.33 -10.62
C ALA A 242 7.32 -15.54 -10.34
N MET A 243 7.81 -16.79 -10.44
CA MET A 243 9.25 -17.08 -10.31
C MET A 243 10.09 -16.35 -11.35
N THR A 244 9.57 -16.13 -12.57
CA THR A 244 10.29 -15.34 -13.58
C THR A 244 10.46 -13.88 -13.16
N LEU A 245 9.56 -13.35 -12.33
CA LEU A 245 9.70 -12.01 -11.76
C LEU A 245 10.75 -11.97 -10.66
N ALA A 246 10.84 -13.00 -9.83
CA ALA A 246 11.83 -13.06 -8.76
C ALA A 246 13.26 -13.33 -9.27
N GLY A 247 13.39 -14.02 -10.41
CA GLY A 247 14.67 -14.32 -11.08
C GLY A 247 15.21 -13.20 -11.97
N ASP A 248 14.49 -12.09 -12.14
CA ASP A 248 14.90 -10.98 -13.00
C ASP A 248 15.99 -10.13 -12.32
N HIS A 249 17.23 -10.30 -12.77
CA HIS A 249 18.42 -9.63 -12.25
C HIS A 249 18.51 -8.14 -12.59
N GLU A 250 17.68 -7.63 -13.50
CA GLU A 250 17.65 -6.19 -13.84
C GLU A 250 16.85 -5.36 -12.84
N GLN A 251 16.20 -6.01 -11.87
CA GLN A 251 15.37 -5.34 -10.88
C GLN A 251 16.18 -4.51 -9.91
N THR A 252 15.62 -3.35 -9.56
CA THR A 252 16.10 -2.64 -8.37
C THR A 252 15.78 -3.45 -7.11
N PRO A 253 16.56 -3.29 -6.01
CA PRO A 253 16.28 -3.98 -4.75
C PRO A 253 14.83 -3.82 -4.27
N GLN A 254 14.21 -2.66 -4.48
CA GLN A 254 12.82 -2.40 -4.10
C GLN A 254 11.82 -3.16 -4.98
N GLU A 255 12.12 -3.33 -6.26
CA GLU A 255 11.29 -4.09 -7.20
C GLU A 255 11.35 -5.59 -6.89
N ALA A 256 12.55 -6.09 -6.61
CA ALA A 256 12.78 -7.45 -6.15
C ALA A 256 12.08 -7.71 -4.80
N ALA A 257 12.13 -6.77 -3.85
CA ALA A 257 11.43 -6.89 -2.57
C ALA A 257 9.93 -7.14 -2.74
N VAL A 258 9.28 -6.44 -3.68
CA VAL A 258 7.86 -6.61 -4.00
C VAL A 258 7.62 -7.97 -4.68
N ALA A 259 8.48 -8.37 -5.62
CA ALA A 259 8.37 -9.65 -6.31
C ALA A 259 8.49 -10.84 -5.33
N PHE A 260 9.47 -10.79 -4.41
CA PHE A 260 9.65 -11.80 -3.38
C PHE A 260 8.49 -11.84 -2.37
N ALA A 261 7.94 -10.70 -1.97
CA ALA A 261 6.76 -10.66 -1.09
C ALA A 261 5.54 -11.33 -1.75
N ALA A 262 5.30 -11.05 -3.04
CA ALA A 262 4.23 -11.67 -3.82
C ALA A 262 4.49 -13.18 -4.02
N LEU A 263 5.72 -13.57 -4.33
CA LEU A 263 6.12 -14.97 -4.48
C LEU A 263 5.88 -15.77 -3.20
N ALA A 264 6.23 -15.22 -2.04
CA ALA A 264 6.03 -15.88 -0.75
C ALA A 264 4.55 -16.14 -0.47
N GLY A 265 3.69 -15.13 -0.63
CA GLY A 265 2.24 -15.27 -0.44
C GLY A 265 1.64 -16.29 -1.41
N LEU A 266 2.04 -16.22 -2.68
CA LEU A 266 1.57 -17.13 -3.72
C LEU A 266 2.00 -18.57 -3.46
N ALA A 267 3.26 -18.82 -3.12
CA ALA A 267 3.76 -20.16 -2.82
C ALA A 267 3.01 -20.81 -1.63
N TYR A 268 2.72 -20.04 -0.58
CA TYR A 268 1.87 -20.54 0.51
C TYR A 268 0.45 -20.84 0.04
N ALA A 269 -0.17 -19.98 -0.79
CA ALA A 269 -1.49 -20.24 -1.35
C ALA A 269 -1.50 -21.48 -2.27
N THR A 270 -0.43 -21.75 -3.02
CA THR A 270 -0.29 -22.94 -3.86
C THR A 270 -0.24 -24.22 -3.03
N VAL A 271 0.51 -24.22 -1.91
CA VAL A 271 0.52 -25.33 -0.94
C VAL A 271 -0.86 -25.52 -0.32
N GLU A 272 -1.50 -24.43 0.11
CA GLU A 272 -2.82 -24.46 0.71
C GLU A 272 -3.89 -25.04 -0.23
N ALA A 273 -3.76 -24.77 -1.53
CA ALA A 273 -4.62 -25.30 -2.58
C ALA A 273 -4.29 -26.75 -2.97
N GLY A 274 -3.25 -27.37 -2.40
CA GLY A 274 -2.81 -28.72 -2.74
C GLY A 274 -2.16 -28.84 -4.12
N GLN A 275 -1.74 -27.72 -4.71
CA GLN A 275 -1.12 -27.68 -6.05
C GLN A 275 0.42 -27.69 -6.00
N LEU A 276 0.98 -27.71 -4.80
CA LEU A 276 2.42 -27.83 -4.54
C LEU A 276 2.64 -28.66 -3.28
N GLU A 277 3.65 -29.52 -3.30
CA GLU A 277 4.04 -30.29 -2.13
C GLU A 277 4.45 -29.37 -0.97
N PRO A 278 3.97 -29.61 0.27
CA PRO A 278 4.25 -28.76 1.41
C PRO A 278 5.75 -28.57 1.67
N GLU A 279 6.55 -29.63 1.60
CA GLU A 279 7.99 -29.57 1.90
C GLU A 279 8.71 -28.58 0.98
N LEU A 280 8.45 -28.67 -0.33
CA LEU A 280 9.05 -27.79 -1.33
C LEU A 280 8.50 -26.36 -1.26
N GLY A 281 7.18 -26.23 -1.14
CA GLY A 281 6.50 -24.94 -1.17
C GLY A 281 6.75 -24.09 0.06
N LEU A 282 6.73 -24.68 1.26
CA LEU A 282 6.98 -23.94 2.51
C LEU A 282 8.41 -23.40 2.58
N GLY A 283 9.41 -24.17 2.11
CA GLY A 283 10.81 -23.75 2.05
C GLY A 283 11.01 -22.57 1.09
N THR A 284 10.46 -22.67 -0.12
CA THR A 284 10.54 -21.60 -1.13
C THR A 284 9.85 -20.33 -0.65
N ALA A 285 8.67 -20.46 -0.05
CA ALA A 285 7.91 -19.33 0.48
C ALA A 285 8.64 -18.64 1.64
N ALA A 286 9.25 -19.41 2.55
CA ALA A 286 10.01 -18.87 3.68
C ALA A 286 11.23 -18.08 3.22
N GLN A 287 12.00 -18.61 2.26
CA GLN A 287 13.15 -17.93 1.68
C GLN A 287 12.74 -16.64 0.96
N ALA A 288 11.65 -16.68 0.18
CA ALA A 288 11.14 -15.49 -0.49
C ALA A 288 10.71 -14.42 0.52
N LEU A 289 10.08 -14.81 1.63
CA LEU A 289 9.68 -13.88 2.68
C LEU A 289 10.89 -13.20 3.33
N GLU A 290 11.94 -13.97 3.66
CA GLU A 290 13.19 -13.45 4.22
C GLU A 290 13.91 -12.50 3.24
N ASN A 291 13.94 -12.85 1.96
CA ASN A 291 14.52 -12.00 0.92
C ASN A 291 13.77 -10.67 0.80
N ALA A 292 12.43 -10.70 0.86
CA ALA A 292 11.62 -9.49 0.82
C ALA A 292 11.94 -8.55 2.00
N GLU A 293 12.05 -9.10 3.22
CA GLU A 293 12.41 -8.32 4.41
C GLU A 293 13.83 -7.75 4.33
N THR A 294 14.78 -8.57 3.89
CA THR A 294 16.19 -8.18 3.73
C THR A 294 16.33 -7.03 2.73
N LEU A 295 15.53 -7.03 1.67
CA LEU A 295 15.48 -5.97 0.66
C LEU A 295 14.64 -4.75 1.09
N GLY A 296 14.10 -4.76 2.32
CA GLY A 296 13.41 -3.63 2.93
C GLY A 296 11.92 -3.54 2.65
N TYR A 297 11.27 -4.65 2.29
CA TYR A 297 9.81 -4.71 2.22
C TYR A 297 9.20 -4.49 3.62
N PRO A 298 8.14 -3.69 3.78
CA PRO A 298 7.59 -3.42 5.10
C PRO A 298 7.05 -4.68 5.79
N THR A 299 7.62 -5.01 6.95
CA THR A 299 7.29 -6.23 7.73
C THR A 299 5.79 -6.39 8.00
N HIS A 300 5.07 -5.31 8.31
CA HIS A 300 3.62 -5.37 8.58
C HIS A 300 2.81 -5.79 7.35
N LYS A 301 3.28 -5.50 6.13
CA LYS A 301 2.62 -5.93 4.88
C LYS A 301 2.84 -7.42 4.57
N LEU A 302 3.72 -8.10 5.32
CA LEU A 302 3.93 -9.54 5.22
C LEU A 302 3.08 -10.34 6.23
N ASN A 303 2.26 -9.66 7.04
CA ASN A 303 1.45 -10.33 8.06
C ASN A 303 0.48 -11.35 7.44
N GLY A 304 -0.10 -11.08 6.26
CA GLY A 304 -0.95 -12.03 5.54
C GLY A 304 -0.21 -13.32 5.16
N SER A 305 0.94 -13.20 4.50
CA SER A 305 1.79 -14.36 4.16
C SER A 305 2.26 -15.12 5.40
N ARG A 306 2.60 -14.40 6.49
CA ARG A 306 2.98 -15.04 7.76
C ARG A 306 1.79 -15.74 8.41
N ALA A 307 0.60 -15.16 8.38
CA ALA A 307 -0.59 -15.79 8.92
C ALA A 307 -0.88 -17.10 8.21
N LEU A 308 -0.80 -17.11 6.87
CA LEU A 308 -1.00 -18.31 6.08
C LEU A 308 0.08 -19.37 6.35
N ARG A 309 1.34 -18.95 6.50
CA ARG A 309 2.42 -19.85 6.96
C ARG A 309 2.07 -20.52 8.29
N GLU A 310 1.71 -19.74 9.30
CA GLU A 310 1.41 -20.26 10.63
C GLU A 310 0.19 -21.20 10.60
N LEU A 311 -0.81 -20.90 9.77
CA LEU A 311 -1.95 -21.79 9.54
C LEU A 311 -1.51 -23.14 8.95
N LEU A 312 -0.65 -23.12 7.93
CA LEU A 312 -0.13 -24.34 7.29
C LEU A 312 0.77 -25.16 8.22
N LEU A 313 1.42 -24.51 9.18
CA LEU A 313 2.22 -25.18 10.22
C LEU A 313 1.40 -25.64 11.44
N GLY A 314 0.08 -25.43 11.45
CA GLY A 314 -0.81 -25.83 12.54
C GLY A 314 -0.85 -24.87 13.74
N ASN A 315 -0.22 -23.70 13.64
CA ASN A 315 -0.16 -22.70 14.71
C ASN A 315 -1.38 -21.75 14.66
N ALA A 316 -2.57 -22.28 14.93
CA ALA A 316 -3.85 -21.59 14.73
C ALA A 316 -3.96 -20.22 15.44
N ASP A 317 -3.58 -20.11 16.72
CA ASP A 317 -3.69 -18.86 17.48
C ASP A 317 -2.83 -17.73 16.91
N LYS A 318 -1.61 -18.09 16.47
CA LYS A 318 -0.69 -17.14 15.85
C LYS A 318 -1.18 -16.73 14.47
N ALA A 319 -1.75 -17.67 13.71
CA ALA A 319 -2.40 -17.40 12.44
C ALA A 319 -3.60 -16.44 12.60
N VAL A 320 -4.45 -16.64 13.61
CA VAL A 320 -5.57 -15.72 13.93
C VAL A 320 -5.05 -14.31 14.20
N THR A 321 -4.02 -14.18 15.03
CA THR A 321 -3.46 -12.86 15.40
C THR A 321 -2.91 -12.13 14.17
N LEU A 322 -2.10 -12.82 13.35
CA LEU A 322 -1.47 -12.23 12.18
C LEU A 322 -2.48 -11.94 11.06
N ALA A 323 -3.44 -12.83 10.82
CA ALA A 323 -4.47 -12.65 9.81
C ALA A 323 -5.36 -11.45 10.14
N ARG A 324 -5.74 -11.28 11.42
CA ARG A 324 -6.49 -10.10 11.88
C ARG A 324 -5.71 -8.81 11.66
N LEU A 325 -4.44 -8.78 12.07
CA LEU A 325 -3.57 -7.62 11.84
C LEU A 325 -3.42 -7.31 10.35
N SER A 326 -3.34 -8.33 9.49
CA SER A 326 -3.27 -8.15 8.04
C SER A 326 -4.59 -7.61 7.48
N ALA A 327 -5.73 -8.23 7.80
CA ALA A 327 -7.05 -7.78 7.35
C ALA A 327 -7.36 -6.33 7.77
N ASP A 328 -6.97 -5.93 8.99
CA ASP A 328 -7.17 -4.56 9.51
C ASP A 328 -6.28 -3.50 8.83
N SER A 329 -5.11 -3.92 8.34
CA SER A 329 -4.13 -3.03 7.70
C SER A 329 -4.14 -3.10 6.17
N SER A 330 -4.74 -4.13 5.58
CA SER A 330 -4.86 -4.35 4.15
C SER A 330 -5.97 -3.49 3.56
N ASP A 331 -5.58 -2.49 2.78
CA ASP A 331 -6.52 -1.62 2.07
C ASP A 331 -6.79 -2.08 0.62
N ASP A 332 -6.15 -3.17 0.18
CA ASP A 332 -6.50 -3.83 -1.08
C ASP A 332 -7.67 -4.81 -0.87
N ARG A 333 -8.61 -4.79 -1.81
CA ARG A 333 -9.87 -5.53 -1.69
C ARG A 333 -9.66 -7.05 -1.78
N LEU A 334 -8.87 -7.51 -2.75
CA LEU A 334 -8.56 -8.94 -2.93
C LEU A 334 -7.67 -9.45 -1.80
N GLY A 335 -6.59 -8.72 -1.48
CA GLY A 335 -5.69 -9.05 -0.39
C GLY A 335 -6.41 -9.15 0.96
N ARG A 336 -7.33 -8.23 1.26
CA ARG A 336 -8.14 -8.33 2.49
C ARG A 336 -9.09 -9.53 2.49
N ALA A 337 -9.74 -9.85 1.37
CA ALA A 337 -10.56 -11.06 1.29
C ALA A 337 -9.72 -12.32 1.51
N ASP A 338 -8.48 -12.35 1.01
CA ASP A 338 -7.51 -13.42 1.27
C ASP A 338 -7.08 -13.52 2.74
N ASP A 339 -6.86 -12.38 3.39
CA ASP A 339 -6.52 -12.33 4.82
C ASP A 339 -7.71 -12.80 5.68
N LEU A 340 -8.94 -12.41 5.32
CA LEU A 340 -10.16 -12.85 6.00
C LEU A 340 -10.47 -14.33 5.76
N ALA A 341 -10.21 -14.87 4.57
CA ALA A 341 -10.28 -16.30 4.32
C ALA A 341 -9.26 -17.07 5.17
N THR A 342 -8.04 -16.55 5.31
CA THR A 342 -7.01 -17.10 6.20
C THR A 342 -7.47 -17.05 7.67
N LEU A 343 -8.05 -15.93 8.11
CA LEU A 343 -8.59 -15.76 9.46
C LEU A 343 -9.73 -16.76 9.75
N ALA A 344 -10.66 -16.92 8.80
CA ALA A 344 -11.76 -17.87 8.93
C ALA A 344 -11.23 -19.31 9.11
N ARG A 345 -10.29 -19.73 8.26
CA ARG A 345 -9.65 -21.05 8.36
C ARG A 345 -8.83 -21.24 9.64
N ALA A 346 -8.17 -20.19 10.12
CA ALA A 346 -7.46 -20.23 11.40
C ALA A 346 -8.43 -20.40 12.58
N HIS A 347 -9.59 -19.74 12.54
CA HIS A 347 -10.64 -19.95 13.53
C HIS A 347 -11.24 -21.36 13.48
N MET A 348 -11.41 -21.96 12.28
CA MET A 348 -11.82 -23.37 12.15
C MET A 348 -10.79 -24.31 12.79
N ALA A 349 -9.50 -24.11 12.50
CA ALA A 349 -8.43 -24.91 13.07
C ALA A 349 -8.36 -24.78 14.60
N ALA A 350 -8.76 -23.64 15.16
CA ALA A 350 -8.88 -23.41 16.60
C ALA A 350 -10.23 -23.90 17.20
N GLY A 351 -11.12 -24.50 16.41
CA GLY A 351 -12.43 -24.97 16.86
C GLY A 351 -13.48 -23.88 17.08
N ASN A 352 -13.22 -22.64 16.66
CA ASN A 352 -14.14 -21.50 16.81
C ASN A 352 -14.93 -21.23 15.53
N ASN A 353 -15.86 -22.14 15.19
CA ASN A 353 -16.70 -22.03 14.00
C ASN A 353 -17.57 -20.75 13.95
N PRO A 354 -18.12 -20.23 15.06
CA PRO A 354 -18.84 -18.95 15.04
C PRO A 354 -17.96 -17.78 14.55
N ALA A 355 -16.73 -17.66 15.04
CA ALA A 355 -15.79 -16.64 14.58
C ALA A 355 -15.35 -16.87 13.13
N ALA A 356 -15.17 -18.13 12.72
CA ALA A 356 -14.86 -18.49 11.35
C ALA A 356 -15.95 -18.01 10.37
N ARG A 357 -17.23 -18.27 10.68
CA ARG A 357 -18.37 -17.80 9.89
C ARG A 357 -18.50 -16.28 9.88
N ALA A 358 -18.13 -15.60 10.97
CA ALA A 358 -18.09 -14.13 10.98
C ALA A 358 -17.04 -13.57 10.00
N ALA A 359 -15.81 -14.10 10.05
CA ALA A 359 -14.73 -13.70 9.15
C ALA A 359 -15.04 -14.05 7.68
N LEU A 360 -15.63 -15.22 7.40
CA LEU A 360 -16.03 -15.60 6.05
C LEU A 360 -17.11 -14.68 5.49
N ARG A 361 -18.15 -14.35 6.27
CA ARG A 361 -19.20 -13.42 5.82
C ARG A 361 -18.64 -12.05 5.44
N GLU A 362 -17.63 -11.58 6.18
CA GLU A 362 -16.93 -10.35 5.83
C GLU A 362 -16.15 -10.50 4.51
N ALA A 363 -15.44 -11.62 4.31
CA ALA A 363 -14.75 -11.89 3.06
C ALA A 363 -15.72 -11.96 1.85
N GLU A 364 -16.87 -12.61 2.02
CA GLU A 364 -17.91 -12.74 0.99
C GLU A 364 -18.60 -11.42 0.66
N ALA A 365 -18.79 -10.55 1.65
CA ALA A 365 -19.32 -9.21 1.41
C ALA A 365 -18.37 -8.37 0.53
N ILE A 366 -17.07 -8.69 0.56
CA ILE A 366 -16.06 -7.97 -0.19
C ILE A 366 -15.83 -8.63 -1.56
N VAL A 367 -15.49 -9.93 -1.63
CA VAL A 367 -15.09 -10.61 -2.89
C VAL A 367 -15.58 -12.07 -2.90
N PRO A 368 -16.87 -12.33 -3.16
CA PRO A 368 -17.44 -13.67 -3.00
C PRO A 368 -16.96 -14.70 -4.04
N TRP A 369 -16.47 -14.24 -5.20
CA TRP A 369 -15.95 -15.10 -6.27
C TRP A 369 -14.49 -15.50 -6.09
N TRP A 370 -13.76 -14.87 -5.17
CA TRP A 370 -12.33 -15.12 -5.03
C TRP A 370 -12.09 -16.57 -4.60
N PRO A 371 -11.18 -17.34 -5.24
CA PRO A 371 -11.16 -18.78 -5.05
C PRO A 371 -10.92 -19.24 -3.60
N ARG A 372 -10.07 -18.52 -2.84
CA ARG A 372 -9.84 -18.86 -1.42
C ARG A 372 -11.08 -18.61 -0.55
N VAL A 373 -11.88 -17.60 -0.87
CA VAL A 373 -13.17 -17.34 -0.21
C VAL A 373 -14.16 -18.45 -0.55
N ALA A 374 -14.31 -18.76 -1.84
CA ALA A 374 -15.23 -19.79 -2.31
C ALA A 374 -14.91 -21.19 -1.73
N VAL A 375 -13.64 -21.57 -1.71
CA VAL A 375 -13.19 -22.85 -1.11
C VAL A 375 -13.42 -22.88 0.40
N THR A 376 -13.20 -21.75 1.09
CA THR A 376 -13.42 -21.67 2.54
C THR A 376 -14.91 -21.81 2.88
N ARG A 377 -15.81 -21.20 2.10
CA ARG A 377 -17.26 -21.39 2.20
C ARG A 377 -17.63 -22.87 2.11
N SER A 378 -17.21 -23.55 1.05
CA SER A 378 -17.56 -24.96 0.84
C SER A 378 -17.10 -25.88 1.97
N ARG A 379 -16.04 -25.52 2.71
CA ARG A 379 -15.59 -26.29 3.88
C ARG A 379 -16.39 -26.01 5.14
N LEU A 380 -16.82 -24.76 5.35
CA LEU A 380 -17.63 -24.36 6.51
C LEU A 380 -19.09 -24.83 6.42
N ASP A 381 -19.60 -25.05 5.21
CA ASP A 381 -20.95 -25.58 5.01
C ASP A 381 -21.05 -27.09 5.31
N LEU A 382 -19.92 -27.80 5.32
CA LEU A 382 -19.83 -29.24 5.61
C LEU A 382 -19.63 -29.56 7.10
N ALA A 383 -19.39 -28.55 7.95
CA ALA A 383 -19.00 -28.69 9.36
C ALA A 383 -19.92 -27.90 10.31
#